data_AF-A0A075I8K2-F1
#
_entry.id   AF-A0A075I8K2-F1
#
_cell.length_a   1.000
_cell.length_b   1.000
_cell.length_c   1.000
_cell.angle_alpha   90.00
_cell.angle_beta   90.00
_cell.angle_gamma   90.00
#
_symmetry.space_group_name_H-M   'P 1'
#
loop_
_entity.id
_entity.type
_entity.pdbx_description
1 polymer ?
#
loop_
_entity_poly.entity_id
_entity_poly.type
_entity_poly.pdbx_seq_one_letter_code
_entity_poly.pdbx_strand_id
1 'polypeptide(L)'
;MITASYLAAWLATFGGTAAGYFVYPWAYPTPSGHYAFIVLTIVEAIGYLFCVKVMQEGTNKNSNGVIGAALGGTFIGTVFIVMFIGH
;
A
#
# COMPACT_ATOMS: atom_id res chain seq x y z
N MET A 1 5.79 -12.83 8.51
CA MET A 1 5.13 -11.82 9.38
C MET A 1 5.15 -10.44 8.75
N ILE A 2 6.30 -9.82 8.45
CA ILE A 2 6.35 -8.44 7.91
C ILE A 2 5.64 -8.23 6.56
N THR A 3 5.74 -9.15 5.60
CA THR A 3 4.99 -9.02 4.33
C THR A 3 3.47 -9.01 4.54
N ALA A 4 2.96 -9.86 5.43
CA ALA A 4 1.53 -9.88 5.73
C ALA A 4 1.10 -8.58 6.43
N SER A 5 1.92 -8.05 7.34
CA SER A 5 1.68 -6.76 7.99
C SER A 5 1.66 -5.61 6.97
N TYR A 6 2.55 -5.61 5.99
CA TYR A 6 2.55 -4.65 4.88
C TYR A 6 1.26 -4.72 4.06
N LEU A 7 0.84 -5.93 3.66
CA LEU A 7 -0.40 -6.10 2.89
C LEU A 7 -1.64 -5.67 3.70
N ALA A 8 -1.67 -5.98 4.99
CA ALA A 8 -2.74 -5.53 5.87
C ALA A 8 -2.76 -4.00 6.03
N ALA A 9 -1.59 -3.36 6.16
CA ALA A 9 -1.47 -1.91 6.21
C ALA A 9 -1.99 -1.26 4.91
N TRP A 10 -1.59 -1.78 3.75
CA TRP A 10 -2.08 -1.30 2.46
C TRP A 10 -3.61 -1.40 2.32
N LEU A 11 -4.21 -2.52 2.75
CA LEU A 11 -5.67 -2.68 2.79
C LEU A 11 -6.34 -1.71 3.75
N ALA A 12 -5.73 -1.45 4.92
CA ALA A 12 -6.24 -0.48 5.87
C ALA A 12 -6.19 0.95 5.31
N THR A 13 -5.11 1.29 4.58
CA THR A 13 -4.95 2.57 3.91
C THR A 13 -5.96 2.77 2.79
N PHE A 14 -6.24 1.72 2.00
CA PHE A 14 -7.36 1.74 1.06
C PHE A 14 -8.68 2.00 1.79
N GLY A 15 -8.99 1.24 2.85
CA GLY A 15 -10.22 1.42 3.62
C GLY A 15 -10.37 2.82 4.23
N GLY A 16 -9.31 3.39 4.78
CA GLY A 16 -9.31 4.73 5.37
C GLY A 16 -9.50 5.84 4.33
N THR A 17 -8.78 5.76 3.22
CA THR A 17 -8.95 6.73 2.12
C THR A 17 -10.34 6.62 1.49
N ALA A 18 -10.82 5.39 1.25
CA ALA A 18 -12.17 5.11 0.75
C ALA A 18 -13.26 5.67 1.67
N ALA A 19 -13.17 5.45 2.98
CA ALA A 19 -14.09 6.06 3.93
C ALA A 19 -14.10 7.60 3.82
N GLY A 20 -12.93 8.22 3.60
CA GLY A 20 -12.80 9.66 3.41
C GLY A 20 -13.65 10.18 2.24
N TYR A 21 -13.49 9.63 1.05
CA TYR A 21 -14.18 10.15 -0.14
C TYR A 21 -15.58 9.55 -0.38
N PHE A 22 -15.92 8.39 0.17
CA PHE A 22 -17.28 7.85 0.07
C PHE A 22 -18.23 8.36 1.17
N VAL A 23 -17.73 8.51 2.41
CA VAL A 23 -18.57 8.90 3.56
C VAL A 23 -18.54 10.41 3.78
N TYR A 24 -17.40 11.06 3.50
CA TYR A 24 -17.19 12.49 3.74
C TYR A 24 -16.74 13.27 2.47
N PRO A 25 -17.43 13.12 1.32
CA PRO A 25 -16.99 13.71 0.04
C PRO A 25 -16.92 15.25 0.04
N TRP A 26 -17.65 15.91 0.93
CA TRP A 26 -17.61 17.37 1.08
C TRP A 26 -16.30 17.89 1.69
N ALA A 27 -15.58 17.04 2.42
CA ALA A 27 -14.28 17.37 3.00
C ALA A 27 -13.12 16.80 2.17
N TYR A 28 -13.32 15.61 1.58
CA TYR A 28 -12.30 14.91 0.80
C TYR A 28 -12.88 14.42 -0.53
N PRO A 29 -12.80 15.23 -1.60
CA PRO A 29 -13.19 14.79 -2.94
C PRO A 29 -12.39 13.58 -3.39
N THR A 30 -12.96 12.70 -4.21
CA THR A 30 -12.31 11.47 -4.70
C THR A 30 -10.88 11.68 -5.20
N PRO A 31 -10.56 12.70 -6.02
CA PRO A 31 -9.19 12.92 -6.48
C PRO A 31 -8.17 13.12 -5.34
N SER A 32 -8.59 13.76 -4.26
CA SER A 32 -7.76 13.95 -3.06
C SER A 32 -7.53 12.62 -2.34
N GLY A 33 -8.58 11.80 -2.18
CA GLY A 33 -8.47 10.47 -1.59
C GLY A 33 -7.57 9.53 -2.38
N HIS A 34 -7.68 9.53 -3.70
CA HIS A 34 -6.80 8.77 -4.59
C HIS A 34 -5.35 9.21 -4.50
N TYR A 35 -5.09 10.53 -4.48
CA TYR A 35 -3.75 11.05 -4.28
C TYR A 35 -3.15 10.56 -2.96
N ALA A 36 -3.90 10.65 -1.86
CA ALA A 36 -3.45 10.16 -0.56
C ALA A 36 -3.14 8.65 -0.59
N PHE A 37 -4.00 7.84 -1.22
CA PHE A 37 -3.79 6.40 -1.32
C PHE A 37 -2.51 6.03 -2.10
N ILE A 38 -2.23 6.73 -3.20
CA ILE A 38 -0.99 6.53 -3.97
C ILE A 38 0.24 6.86 -3.12
N VAL A 39 0.24 8.03 -2.48
CA VAL A 39 1.39 8.50 -1.69
C VAL A 39 1.64 7.57 -0.51
N LEU A 40 0.60 7.17 0.23
CA LEU A 40 0.73 6.28 1.37
C LEU A 40 1.18 4.87 0.94
N THR A 41 0.71 4.36 -0.21
CA THR A 41 1.23 3.09 -0.78
C THR A 41 2.75 3.14 -0.99
N ILE A 42 3.28 4.26 -1.51
CA ILE A 42 4.72 4.43 -1.75
C ILE A 42 5.49 4.46 -0.42
N VAL A 43 5.01 5.23 0.56
CA VAL A 43 5.64 5.33 1.88
C VAL A 43 5.68 3.97 2.58
N GLU A 44 4.57 3.24 2.56
CA GLU A 44 4.48 1.90 3.13
C GLU A 44 5.39 0.90 2.42
N ALA A 45 5.47 0.95 1.09
CA ALA A 45 6.34 0.08 0.30
C ALA A 45 7.83 0.28 0.63
N ILE A 46 8.26 1.53 0.78
CA ILE A 46 9.64 1.87 1.18
C ILE A 46 9.91 1.39 2.61
N GLY A 47 8.98 1.64 3.55
CA GLY A 47 9.08 1.15 4.92
C GLY A 47 9.19 -0.38 4.98
N TYR A 48 8.35 -1.09 4.21
CA TYR A 48 8.39 -2.54 4.07
C TYR A 48 9.75 -3.05 3.59
N LEU A 49 10.32 -2.43 2.54
CA LEU A 49 11.65 -2.79 2.03
C LEU A 49 12.73 -2.64 3.11
N PHE A 50 12.71 -1.55 3.87
CA PHE A 50 13.66 -1.32 4.95
C PHE A 50 13.51 -2.37 6.07
N CYS A 51 12.28 -2.65 6.51
CA CYS A 51 12.02 -3.67 7.52
C CYS A 51 12.51 -5.06 7.09
N VAL A 52 12.26 -5.47 5.84
CA VAL A 52 12.74 -6.77 5.34
C VAL A 52 14.26 -6.81 5.28
N LYS A 53 14.91 -5.69 4.88
CA LYS A 53 16.36 -5.61 4.87
C LYS A 53 16.95 -5.84 6.26
N VAL A 54 16.50 -5.09 7.27
CA VAL A 54 16.96 -5.24 8.66
C VAL A 54 16.73 -6.68 9.16
N MET A 55 15.62 -7.32 8.81
CA MET A 55 15.34 -8.70 9.21
C MET A 55 16.23 -9.77 8.55
N GLN A 56 16.89 -9.44 7.43
CA GLN A 56 17.75 -10.37 6.69
C GLN A 56 19.24 -10.16 6.97
N GLU A 57 19.63 -9.03 7.56
CA GLU A 57 21.04 -8.75 7.89
C GLU A 57 21.65 -9.88 8.73
N GLY A 58 22.86 -10.31 8.37
CA GLY A 58 23.57 -11.40 9.04
C GLY A 58 22.99 -12.79 8.80
N THR A 59 22.03 -12.95 7.86
CA THR A 59 21.42 -14.25 7.53
C THR A 59 21.60 -14.60 6.05
N ASN A 60 21.46 -15.88 5.72
CA ASN A 60 21.43 -16.36 4.32
C ASN A 60 20.01 -16.36 3.71
N LYS A 61 19.04 -15.67 4.33
CA LYS A 61 17.66 -15.63 3.84
C LYS A 61 17.56 -14.74 2.60
N ASN A 62 16.85 -15.22 1.59
CA ASN A 62 16.52 -14.44 0.40
C ASN A 62 15.00 -14.44 0.19
N SER A 63 14.39 -13.26 0.31
CA SER A 63 12.94 -13.06 0.15
C SER A 63 12.59 -12.27 -1.12
N ASN A 64 13.51 -12.12 -2.07
CA ASN A 64 13.32 -11.25 -3.24
C ASN A 64 12.07 -11.58 -4.04
N GLY A 65 11.74 -12.88 -4.20
CA GLY A 65 10.51 -13.30 -4.88
C GLY A 65 9.24 -12.84 -4.16
N VAL A 66 9.20 -12.98 -2.84
CA VAL A 66 8.05 -12.56 -2.01
C VAL A 66 7.92 -11.04 -1.98
N ILE A 67 9.05 -10.33 -1.86
CA ILE A 67 9.09 -8.86 -1.91
C ILE A 67 8.56 -8.38 -3.27
N GLY A 68 9.08 -8.95 -4.36
CA GLY A 68 8.66 -8.59 -5.71
C GLY A 68 7.18 -8.83 -5.97
N ALA A 69 6.65 -9.98 -5.53
CA ALA A 69 5.23 -10.28 -5.64
C ALA A 69 4.36 -9.31 -4.83
N ALA A 70 4.76 -9.00 -3.59
CA ALA A 70 4.01 -8.09 -2.73
C ALA A 70 3.99 -6.66 -3.29
N LEU A 71 5.16 -6.12 -3.69
CA LEU A 71 5.27 -4.78 -4.24
C LEU A 71 4.59 -4.66 -5.61
N GLY A 72 4.75 -5.65 -6.48
CA GLY A 72 4.07 -5.68 -7.77
C GLY A 72 2.56 -5.78 -7.61
N GLY A 73 2.09 -6.61 -6.67
CA GLY A 73 0.68 -6.78 -6.36
C GLY A 73 0.02 -5.51 -5.84
N THR A 74 0.64 -4.84 -4.86
CA THR A 74 0.10 -3.58 -4.33
C THR A 74 0.19 -2.45 -5.35
N PHE A 75 1.23 -2.39 -6.18
CA PHE A 75 1.29 -1.44 -7.28
C PHE A 75 0.13 -1.62 -8.27
N ILE A 76 -0.08 -2.84 -8.78
CA ILE A 76 -1.18 -3.14 -9.71
C ILE A 76 -2.52 -2.86 -9.04
N GLY A 77 -2.69 -3.27 -7.78
CA GLY A 77 -3.89 -3.04 -6.99
C GLY A 77 -4.20 -1.54 -6.83
N THR A 78 -3.19 -0.73 -6.47
CA THR A 78 -3.35 0.71 -6.29
C THR A 78 -3.75 1.38 -7.61
N VAL A 79 -3.08 1.04 -8.72
CA VAL A 79 -3.44 1.57 -10.05
C VAL A 79 -4.87 1.20 -10.42
N PHE A 80 -5.25 -0.07 -10.25
CA PHE A 80 -6.59 -0.54 -10.57
C PHE A 80 -7.66 0.18 -9.75
N ILE A 81 -7.47 0.31 -8.43
CA ILE A 81 -8.40 1.00 -7.55
C ILE A 81 -8.57 2.45 -7.99
N VAL A 82 -7.47 3.20 -8.17
CA VAL A 82 -7.52 4.62 -8.54
C VAL A 82 -8.21 4.82 -9.90
N MET A 83 -7.98 3.92 -10.86
CA MET A 83 -8.56 4.03 -12.20
C MET A 83 -10.06 3.69 -12.26
N PHE A 84 -10.56 2.82 -11.38
CA PHE A 84 -11.89 2.22 -11.55
C PHE A 84 -12.84 2.38 -10.36
N ILE A 85 -12.40 2.89 -9.21
CA ILE A 85 -13.23 3.04 -8.00
C ILE A 85 -13.41 4.53 -7.66
N GLY A 86 -14.60 4.92 -7.20
CA GLY A 86 -14.84 6.28 -6.65
C GLY A 86 -15.11 7.40 -7.67
N HIS A 87 -15.39 7.06 -8.93
CA HIS A 87 -15.74 8.01 -10.00
C HIS A 87 -17.24 8.30 -10.10
#